data_AF-A0A517VNS9-F1
#
_entry.id   AF-A0A517VNS9-F1
#
_cell.length_a   1.000
_cell.length_b   1.000
_cell.length_c   1.000
_cell.angle_alpha   90.00
_cell.angle_beta   90.00
_cell.angle_gamma   90.00
#
_symmetry.space_group_name_H-M   'P 1'
#
loop_
_entity.id
_entity.type
_entity.pdbx_description
1 polymer ?
#
loop_
_entity_poly.entity_id
_entity_poly.type
_entity_poly.pdbx_seq_one_letter_code
_entity_poly.pdbx_strand_id
1 'polypeptide(L)'
;MSTPFEELEYLADFLPDEGESVIVSRSHGELTCENFQKERSLDEMASPEFYGHLVHANERLNSLIARPVWISTLAWFWACVLIHNYFGLGWESWYLDLGLALVAMAASFVAIRLRQDFYFKKEVRPTLNRQMYGSNLSKYALVGVIRQRPELRTLLDTLSRSLH
;
A
#
# COMPACT_ATOMS: atom_id res chain seq x y z
N MET A 1 -19.48 17.56 -39.67
CA MET A 1 -19.35 16.10 -39.45
C MET A 1 -17.97 15.75 -39.97
N SER A 2 -16.97 15.72 -39.10
CA SER A 2 -15.62 15.27 -39.44
C SER A 2 -15.67 13.77 -39.70
N THR A 3 -15.11 13.33 -40.83
CA THR A 3 -15.07 11.90 -41.12
C THR A 3 -13.96 11.27 -40.28
N PRO A 4 -14.08 9.99 -39.86
CA PRO A 4 -13.03 9.30 -39.11
C PRO A 4 -11.69 9.21 -39.87
N PHE A 5 -11.70 9.47 -41.18
CA PHE A 5 -10.50 9.54 -42.02
C PHE A 5 -9.78 10.90 -41.93
N GLU A 6 -10.52 11.98 -41.71
CA GLU A 6 -9.97 13.34 -41.58
C GLU A 6 -9.18 13.49 -40.26
N GLU A 7 -9.67 12.88 -39.18
CA GLU A 7 -8.97 12.81 -37.89
C GLU A 7 -7.65 12.00 -37.96
N LEU A 8 -7.58 10.99 -38.84
CA LEU A 8 -6.38 10.19 -39.04
C LEU A 8 -5.33 10.90 -39.89
N GLU A 9 -5.76 11.70 -40.87
CA GLU A 9 -4.87 12.51 -41.71
C GLU A 9 -4.17 13.60 -40.89
N TYR A 10 -4.90 14.27 -40.00
CA TYR A 10 -4.29 15.18 -39.02
C TYR A 10 -3.29 14.50 -38.10
N LEU A 11 -3.51 13.23 -37.76
CA LEU A 11 -2.61 12.49 -36.87
C LEU A 11 -1.28 12.12 -37.54
N ALA A 12 -1.29 11.97 -38.87
CA ALA A 12 -0.10 11.64 -39.65
C ALA A 12 0.96 12.74 -39.58
N ASP A 13 0.54 14.01 -39.49
CA ASP A 13 1.43 15.16 -39.35
C ASP A 13 2.13 15.23 -37.96
N PHE A 14 1.62 14.49 -36.97
CA PHE A 14 2.19 14.41 -35.63
C PHE A 14 2.88 13.07 -35.32
N LEU A 15 3.03 12.20 -36.32
CA LEU A 15 3.80 10.97 -36.16
C LEU A 15 5.31 11.30 -36.11
N PRO A 16 6.07 10.76 -35.14
CA PRO A 16 7.50 10.95 -35.07
C PRO A 16 8.24 10.24 -36.21
N ASP A 17 9.43 10.72 -36.54
CA ASP A 17 10.30 10.14 -37.57
C ASP A 17 10.71 8.69 -37.24
N GLU A 18 11.04 7.93 -38.30
CA GLU A 18 11.22 6.47 -38.32
C GLU A 18 11.85 5.86 -37.05
N GLY A 19 11.11 4.92 -36.43
CA GLY A 19 11.61 4.08 -35.33
C GLY A 19 10.96 4.32 -33.97
N GLU A 20 10.17 5.38 -33.81
CA GLU A 20 9.42 5.67 -32.60
C GLU A 20 7.99 5.11 -32.68
N SER A 21 7.54 4.44 -31.61
CA SER A 21 6.16 3.95 -31.49
C SER A 21 5.35 4.97 -30.69
N VAL A 22 4.08 5.12 -31.02
CA VAL A 22 3.16 6.07 -30.37
C VAL A 22 1.87 5.36 -30.06
N ILE A 23 1.31 5.58 -28.86
CA ILE A 23 -0.03 5.13 -28.49
C ILE A 23 -0.99 6.25 -28.84
N VAL A 24 -1.96 5.94 -29.69
CA VAL A 24 -3.07 6.83 -30.01
C VAL A 24 -4.23 6.44 -29.10
N SER A 25 -4.60 7.33 -28.18
CA SER A 25 -5.74 7.12 -27.28
C SER A 25 -6.77 8.25 -27.43
N ARG A 26 -8.04 7.95 -27.14
CA ARG A 26 -9.12 8.95 -27.16
C ARG A 26 -9.46 9.34 -25.73
N SER A 27 -9.14 10.59 -25.36
CA SER A 27 -9.41 11.16 -24.04
C SER A 27 -10.35 12.36 -24.21
N HIS A 28 -11.47 12.36 -23.48
CA HIS A 28 -12.45 13.47 -23.47
C HIS A 28 -13.00 13.89 -24.85
N GLY A 29 -13.00 12.99 -25.83
CA GLY A 29 -13.51 13.24 -27.18
C GLY A 29 -12.45 13.70 -28.19
N GLU A 30 -11.21 13.93 -27.75
CA GLU A 30 -10.07 14.28 -28.61
C GLU A 30 -9.07 13.11 -28.71
N LEU A 31 -8.40 13.01 -29.86
CA LEU A 31 -7.32 12.04 -30.08
C LEU A 31 -6.01 12.64 -29.57
N THR A 32 -5.37 11.95 -28.63
CA THR A 32 -4.10 12.35 -28.03
C THR A 32 -3.01 11.33 -28.37
N CYS A 33 -1.89 11.81 -28.91
CA CYS A 33 -0.70 11.01 -29.17
C CYS A 33 0.22 11.01 -27.95
N GLU A 34 0.46 9.84 -27.38
CA GLU A 34 1.41 9.65 -26.28
C GLU A 34 2.60 8.81 -26.77
N ASN A 35 3.83 9.25 -26.50
CA ASN A 35 5.02 8.49 -26.84
C ASN A 35 4.94 7.09 -26.21
N PHE A 36 5.12 6.03 -27.01
CA PHE A 36 5.21 4.66 -26.52
C PHE A 36 6.53 4.54 -25.74
N GLN A 37 6.48 4.83 -24.44
CA GLN A 37 7.53 4.39 -23.55
C GLN A 37 7.42 2.87 -23.50
N LYS A 38 8.22 2.19 -24.32
CA LYS A 38 8.50 0.76 -24.20
C LYS A 38 8.72 0.51 -22.71
N GLU A 39 7.82 -0.24 -22.08
CA GLU A 39 7.89 -0.58 -20.67
C GLU A 39 9.33 -1.03 -20.39
N ARG A 40 10.13 -0.14 -19.77
CA ARG A 40 11.48 -0.48 -19.35
C ARG A 40 11.32 -1.71 -18.47
N SER A 41 12.08 -2.75 -18.75
CA SER A 41 12.06 -3.99 -17.97
C SER A 41 12.12 -3.63 -16.49
N LEU A 42 11.13 -4.12 -15.73
CA LEU A 42 10.84 -3.76 -14.34
C LEU A 42 12.03 -3.97 -13.38
N ASP A 43 13.03 -4.78 -13.77
CA ASP A 43 14.31 -4.98 -13.06
C ASP A 43 15.28 -3.79 -13.19
N GLU A 44 15.15 -2.96 -14.22
CA GLU A 44 15.98 -1.77 -14.44
C GLU A 44 15.43 -0.53 -13.73
N MET A 45 14.14 -0.53 -13.35
CA MET A 45 13.46 0.63 -12.74
C MET A 45 13.66 0.75 -11.22
N ALA A 46 13.93 -0.35 -10.51
CA ALA A 46 14.15 -0.33 -9.07
C ALA A 46 15.66 -0.45 -8.80
N SER A 47 16.34 0.70 -8.64
CA SER A 47 17.72 0.66 -8.15
C SER A 47 17.81 -0.20 -6.87
N PRO A 48 18.92 -0.91 -6.63
CA PRO A 48 19.10 -1.72 -5.42
C PRO A 48 18.81 -0.92 -4.13
N GLU A 49 19.11 0.38 -4.17
CA GLU A 49 18.81 1.35 -3.10
C GLU A 49 17.30 1.53 -2.90
N PHE A 50 16.52 1.71 -3.98
CA PHE A 50 15.06 1.81 -3.91
C PHE A 50 14.44 0.54 -3.33
N TYR A 51 14.93 -0.64 -3.73
CA TYR A 51 14.50 -1.91 -3.16
C TYR A 51 14.82 -2.02 -1.67
N GLY A 52 16.04 -1.66 -1.27
CA GLY A 52 16.45 -1.64 0.14
C GLY A 52 15.57 -0.72 0.99
N HIS A 53 15.16 0.44 0.46
CA HIS A 53 14.23 1.33 1.14
C HIS A 53 12.83 0.72 1.33
N LEU A 54 12.32 0.00 0.34
CA LEU A 54 11.04 -0.70 0.44
C LEU A 54 11.09 -1.83 1.48
N VAL A 55 12.15 -2.63 1.48
CA VAL A 55 12.36 -3.71 2.47
C VAL A 55 12.45 -3.14 3.87
N HIS A 56 13.29 -2.13 4.09
CA HIS A 56 13.43 -1.50 5.41
C HIS A 56 12.13 -0.83 5.89
N ALA A 57 11.35 -0.21 4.99
CA ALA A 57 10.04 0.33 5.34
C ALA A 57 9.05 -0.77 5.75
N ASN A 58 9.06 -1.92 5.07
CA ASN A 58 8.24 -3.07 5.39
C ASN A 58 8.64 -3.72 6.73
N GLU A 59 9.94 -3.86 7.00
CA GLU A 59 10.44 -4.34 8.29
C GLU A 59 10.02 -3.42 9.44
N ARG A 60 10.13 -2.10 9.26
CA ARG A 60 9.64 -1.14 10.24
C ARG A 60 8.13 -1.27 10.47
N LEU A 61 7.33 -1.39 9.41
CA LEU A 61 5.88 -1.63 9.52
C LEU A 61 5.55 -2.92 10.30
N ASN A 62 6.34 -3.98 10.11
CA ASN A 62 6.18 -5.23 10.86
C ASN A 62 6.61 -5.08 12.33
N SER A 63 7.69 -4.36 12.62
CA SER A 63 8.16 -4.13 13.99
C SER A 63 7.13 -3.39 14.87
N LEU A 64 6.26 -2.58 14.25
CA LEU A 64 5.23 -1.81 14.94
C LEU A 64 4.11 -2.68 15.55
N ILE A 65 4.05 -3.98 15.20
CA ILE A 65 3.03 -4.92 15.67
C ILE A 65 3.30 -5.37 17.11
N ALA A 66 4.56 -5.51 17.52
CA ALA A 66 4.91 -6.16 18.79
C ALA A 66 4.39 -5.39 20.02
N ARG A 67 4.54 -4.06 20.04
CA ARG A 67 4.18 -3.23 21.22
C ARG A 67 2.66 -3.24 21.52
N PRO A 68 1.75 -3.01 20.56
CA PRO A 68 0.31 -3.08 20.80
C PRO A 68 -0.14 -4.43 21.36
N VAL A 69 0.44 -5.54 20.86
CA VAL A 69 0.11 -6.89 21.33
C VAL A 69 0.49 -7.03 22.80
N TRP A 70 1.72 -6.67 23.18
CA TRP A 70 2.16 -6.75 24.58
C TRP A 70 1.29 -5.92 25.54
N ILE A 71 0.97 -4.67 25.15
CA ILE A 71 0.10 -3.80 25.95
C ILE A 71 -1.29 -4.42 26.10
N SER A 72 -1.85 -4.96 25.01
CA SER A 72 -3.17 -5.57 25.02
C SER A 72 -3.21 -6.84 25.88
N THR A 73 -2.18 -7.68 25.82
CA THR A 73 -2.10 -8.89 26.65
C THR A 73 -1.99 -8.55 28.13
N LEU A 74 -1.16 -7.57 28.49
CA LEU A 74 -1.04 -7.10 29.87
C LEU A 74 -2.35 -6.48 30.38
N ALA A 75 -3.00 -5.65 29.56
CA ALA A 75 -4.27 -5.04 29.92
C ALA A 75 -5.38 -6.10 30.09
N TRP A 76 -5.44 -7.09 29.19
CA TRP A 76 -6.36 -8.22 29.30
C TRP A 76 -6.16 -9.00 30.60
N PHE A 77 -4.91 -9.39 30.90
CA PHE A 77 -4.58 -10.11 32.13
C PHE A 77 -5.05 -9.35 33.38
N TRP A 78 -4.71 -8.06 33.48
CA TRP A 78 -5.10 -7.24 34.63
C TRP A 78 -6.62 -7.04 34.71
N ALA A 79 -7.30 -6.92 33.57
CA ALA A 79 -8.74 -6.81 33.55
C ALA A 79 -9.41 -8.10 34.05
N CYS A 80 -8.91 -9.29 33.66
CA CYS A 80 -9.40 -10.56 34.22
C CYS A 80 -9.16 -10.64 35.74
N VAL A 81 -7.97 -10.27 36.22
CA VAL A 81 -7.66 -10.25 37.67
C VAL A 81 -8.62 -9.34 38.43
N LEU A 82 -8.88 -8.13 37.91
CA LEU A 82 -9.81 -7.19 38.55
C LEU A 82 -11.24 -7.73 38.56
N ILE A 83 -11.71 -8.28 37.43
CA ILE A 83 -13.06 -8.83 37.31
C ILE A 83 -13.26 -10.00 38.30
N HIS A 84 -12.31 -10.93 38.37
CA HIS A 84 -12.41 -12.07 39.29
C HIS A 84 -12.34 -11.62 40.76
N ASN A 85 -11.49 -10.64 41.08
CA ASN A 85 -11.34 -10.14 42.45
C ASN A 85 -12.58 -9.35 42.93
N TYR A 86 -13.15 -8.47 42.09
CA TYR A 86 -14.28 -7.63 42.47
C TYR A 86 -15.62 -8.37 42.48
N PHE A 87 -15.82 -9.30 41.55
CA PHE A 87 -17.10 -10.01 41.40
C PHE A 87 -17.10 -11.40 42.04
N GLY A 88 -15.97 -11.83 42.62
CA GLY A 88 -15.85 -13.16 43.23
C GLY A 88 -16.09 -14.29 42.23
N LEU A 89 -15.78 -14.04 40.95
CA LEU A 89 -16.06 -15.00 39.88
C LEU A 89 -15.12 -16.19 40.02
N GLY A 90 -15.71 -17.37 40.14
CA GLY A 90 -15.00 -18.63 40.15
C GLY A 90 -14.85 -19.22 38.74
N TRP A 91 -14.36 -20.46 38.69
CA TRP A 91 -14.07 -21.19 37.45
C TRP A 91 -15.28 -21.38 36.52
N GLU A 92 -16.50 -21.23 37.04
CA GLU A 92 -17.75 -21.31 36.26
C GLU A 92 -17.89 -20.16 35.25
N SER A 93 -17.18 -19.06 35.45
CA SER A 93 -17.29 -17.84 34.61
C SER A 93 -16.12 -17.63 33.65
N TRP A 94 -15.32 -18.69 33.39
CA TRP A 94 -14.14 -18.65 32.52
C TRP A 94 -14.42 -18.14 31.09
N TYR A 95 -15.66 -18.29 30.61
CA TYR A 95 -16.07 -17.80 29.29
C TYR A 95 -16.03 -16.26 29.19
N LEU A 96 -16.14 -15.54 30.30
CA LEU A 96 -15.99 -14.08 30.33
C LEU A 96 -14.56 -13.66 29.99
N ASP A 97 -13.56 -14.41 30.45
CA ASP A 97 -12.15 -14.16 30.15
C ASP A 97 -11.87 -14.31 28.64
N LEU A 98 -12.50 -15.32 28.00
CA LEU A 98 -12.45 -15.50 26.55
C LEU A 98 -13.13 -14.36 25.79
N GLY A 99 -14.31 -13.93 26.25
CA GLY A 99 -15.00 -12.77 25.68
C GLY A 99 -14.14 -11.52 25.74
N LEU A 100 -13.49 -11.29 26.88
CA LEU A 100 -12.56 -10.16 27.05
C LEU A 100 -11.32 -10.30 26.16
N ALA A 101 -10.80 -11.52 25.97
CA ALA A 101 -9.68 -11.78 25.09
C ALA A 101 -10.00 -11.43 23.64
N LEU A 102 -11.20 -11.78 23.16
CA LEU A 102 -11.66 -11.45 21.80
C LEU A 102 -11.75 -9.93 21.61
N VAL A 103 -12.28 -9.21 22.60
CA VAL A 103 -12.34 -7.73 22.58
C VAL A 103 -10.93 -7.13 22.56
N ALA A 104 -10.01 -7.65 23.37
CA ALA A 104 -8.61 -7.22 23.39
C ALA A 104 -7.91 -7.49 22.04
N MET A 105 -8.17 -8.64 21.41
CA MET A 105 -7.66 -8.96 20.08
C MET A 105 -8.20 -8.00 19.01
N ALA A 106 -9.51 -7.72 19.02
CA ALA A 106 -10.11 -6.76 18.09
C ALA A 106 -9.53 -5.34 18.28
N ALA A 107 -9.40 -4.89 19.53
CA ALA A 107 -8.81 -3.59 19.85
C ALA A 107 -7.34 -3.49 19.42
N SER A 108 -6.54 -4.53 19.66
CA SER A 108 -5.13 -4.57 19.24
C SER A 108 -5.00 -4.56 17.72
N PHE A 109 -5.86 -5.28 17.01
CA PHE A 109 -5.89 -5.26 15.54
C PHE A 109 -6.16 -3.87 14.98
N VAL A 110 -7.16 -3.16 15.52
CA VAL A 110 -7.47 -1.78 15.12
C VAL A 110 -6.30 -0.84 15.47
N ALA A 111 -5.71 -0.98 16.66
CA ALA A 111 -4.59 -0.15 17.09
C ALA A 111 -3.33 -0.36 16.22
N ILE A 112 -3.04 -1.60 15.83
CA ILE A 112 -1.97 -1.94 14.90
C ILE A 112 -2.22 -1.26 13.55
N ARG A 113 -3.42 -1.40 12.99
CA ARG A 113 -3.79 -0.79 11.71
C ARG A 113 -3.64 0.73 11.74
N LEU A 114 -4.16 1.39 12.77
CA LEU A 114 -4.04 2.84 12.91
C LEU A 114 -2.59 3.31 13.00
N ARG A 115 -1.73 2.58 13.74
CA ARG A 115 -0.30 2.90 13.83
C ARG A 115 0.43 2.69 12.51
N GLN A 116 0.15 1.59 11.82
CA GLN A 116 0.72 1.31 10.50
C GLN A 116 0.30 2.38 9.49
N ASP A 117 -0.97 2.77 9.47
CA ASP A 117 -1.49 3.79 8.55
C ASP A 117 -0.89 5.17 8.85
N PHE A 118 -0.74 5.53 10.13
CA PHE A 118 -0.09 6.77 10.53
C PHE A 118 1.39 6.80 10.13
N TYR A 119 2.12 5.72 10.41
CA TYR A 119 3.52 5.57 10.02
C TYR A 119 3.70 5.65 8.51
N PHE A 120 2.83 4.95 7.77
CA PHE A 120 2.83 4.94 6.32
C PHE A 120 2.59 6.35 5.74
N LYS A 121 1.57 7.07 6.23
CA LYS A 121 1.26 8.43 5.76
C LYS A 121 2.36 9.44 6.10
N LYS A 122 3.01 9.30 7.26
CA LYS A 122 3.98 10.28 7.75
C LYS A 122 5.41 10.06 7.22
N GLU A 123 5.87 8.81 7.12
CA GLU A 123 7.27 8.50 6.76
C GLU A 123 7.41 7.83 5.40
N VAL A 124 6.58 6.84 5.09
CA VAL A 124 6.75 5.99 3.90
C VAL A 124 6.26 6.70 2.64
N ARG A 125 5.04 7.26 2.66
CA ARG A 125 4.43 7.96 1.52
C ARG A 125 5.25 9.14 0.97
N PRO A 126 5.78 10.08 1.78
CA PRO A 126 6.57 11.19 1.26
C PRO A 126 7.90 10.71 0.65
N THR A 127 8.55 9.71 1.26
CA THR A 127 9.79 9.12 0.77
C THR A 127 9.57 8.45 -0.59
N LEU A 128 8.48 7.68 -0.71
CA LEU A 128 8.09 7.06 -1.97
C LEU A 128 7.70 8.06 -3.05
N ASN A 129 6.92 9.09 -2.72
CA ASN A 129 6.57 10.13 -3.69
C ASN A 129 7.82 10.87 -4.19
N ARG A 130 8.79 11.15 -3.32
CA ARG A 130 10.05 11.81 -3.71
C ARG A 130 10.87 10.94 -4.66
N GLN A 131 10.94 9.63 -4.42
CA GLN A 131 11.65 8.70 -5.29
C GLN A 131 10.90 8.46 -6.61
N MET A 132 9.57 8.34 -6.60
CA MET A 132 8.75 8.23 -7.82
C MET A 132 8.89 9.46 -8.73
N TYR A 133 8.98 10.67 -8.15
CA TYR A 133 9.19 11.91 -8.92
C TYR A 133 10.55 11.95 -9.61
N GLY A 134 11.57 11.32 -9.01
CA GLY A 134 12.91 11.21 -9.59
C GLY A 134 13.03 10.12 -10.66
N SER A 135 12.16 9.10 -10.64
CA SER A 135 12.24 7.94 -11.52
C SER A 135 11.12 7.83 -12.56
N ASN A 136 10.22 8.82 -12.66
CA ASN A 136 9.06 8.82 -13.57
C ASN A 136 8.17 7.57 -13.42
N LEU A 137 8.14 6.99 -12.22
CA LEU A 137 7.44 5.74 -11.94
C LEU A 137 5.97 6.02 -11.61
N SER A 138 5.06 5.41 -12.38
CA SER A 138 3.63 5.50 -12.07
C SER A 138 3.30 4.73 -10.77
N LYS A 139 2.36 5.25 -9.98
CA LYS A 139 1.91 4.58 -8.74
C LYS A 139 1.42 3.15 -8.97
N TYR A 140 0.82 2.90 -10.14
CA TYR A 140 0.30 1.59 -10.50
C TYR A 140 1.43 0.60 -10.87
N ALA A 141 2.48 1.07 -11.54
CA ALA A 141 3.67 0.26 -11.82
C ALA A 141 4.35 -0.17 -10.51
N LEU A 142 4.47 0.74 -9.54
CA LEU A 142 4.99 0.43 -8.21
C LEU A 142 4.15 -0.64 -7.48
N VAL A 143 2.82 -0.53 -7.50
CA VAL A 143 1.94 -1.55 -6.90
C VAL A 143 2.11 -2.91 -7.58
N GLY A 144 2.30 -2.92 -8.91
CA GLY A 144 2.63 -4.12 -9.67
C GLY A 144 3.92 -4.79 -9.20
N VAL A 145 4.99 -4.02 -9.01
CA VAL A 145 6.30 -4.51 -8.52
C VAL A 145 6.17 -5.10 -7.11
N ILE A 146 5.49 -4.39 -6.22
CA ILE A 146 5.33 -4.83 -4.82
C ILE A 146 4.47 -6.10 -4.76
N ARG A 147 3.45 -6.23 -5.61
CA ARG A 147 2.58 -7.41 -5.67
C ARG A 147 3.33 -8.69 -6.08
N GLN A 148 4.37 -8.58 -6.90
CA GLN A 148 5.19 -9.72 -7.31
C GLN A 148 6.14 -10.21 -6.20
N ARG A 149 6.32 -9.44 -5.10
CA ARG A 149 7.29 -9.74 -4.05
C ARG A 149 6.56 -10.01 -2.71
N PRO A 150 6.46 -11.28 -2.27
CA PRO A 150 5.70 -11.63 -1.06
C PRO A 150 6.28 -11.02 0.22
N GLU A 151 7.56 -10.68 0.22
CA GLU A 151 8.27 -10.05 1.33
C GLU A 151 7.69 -8.65 1.66
N LEU A 152 7.15 -7.94 0.66
CA LEU A 152 6.61 -6.58 0.80
C LEU A 152 5.09 -6.55 1.04
N ARG A 153 4.49 -7.69 1.44
CA ARG A 153 3.04 -7.82 1.57
C ARG A 153 2.43 -6.86 2.59
N THR A 154 3.08 -6.60 3.72
CA THR A 154 2.59 -5.63 4.71
C THR A 154 2.54 -4.23 4.13
N LEU A 155 3.56 -3.86 3.34
CA LEU A 155 3.64 -2.58 2.64
C LEU A 155 2.57 -2.47 1.52
N LEU A 156 2.32 -3.55 0.78
CA LEU A 156 1.24 -3.65 -0.22
C LEU A 156 -0.15 -3.45 0.40
N ASP A 157 -0.40 -4.11 1.53
CA ASP A 157 -1.67 -4.03 2.26
C ASP A 157 -1.92 -2.61 2.80
N THR A 158 -0.87 -1.87 3.17
CA THR A 158 -0.99 -0.44 3.53
C THR A 158 -1.16 0.47 2.30
N LEU A 159 -0.45 0.19 1.20
CA LEU A 159 -0.55 0.98 -0.05
C LEU A 159 -1.95 0.90 -0.66
N SER A 160 -2.48 -0.31 -0.81
CA SER A 160 -3.82 -0.56 -1.37
C SER A 160 -4.91 0.14 -0.56
N ARG A 161 -4.82 0.13 0.77
CA ARG A 161 -5.73 0.86 1.66
C ARG A 161 -5.63 2.38 1.56
N SER A 162 -4.46 2.91 1.20
CA SER A 162 -4.24 4.36 1.07
C SER A 162 -4.63 4.94 -0.30
N LEU A 163 -4.84 4.07 -1.29
CA LEU A 163 -5.23 4.40 -2.65
C LEU A 163 -6.75 4.49 -2.83
N HIS A 164 -7.51 3.83 -1.95
CA HIS A 164 -8.96 4.03 -1.76
C HIS A 164 -9.23 5.22 -0.84
#